data_AF-A0A948EWT3-F1
#
_entry.id   AF-A0A948EWT3-F1
#
_cell.length_a   1.000
_cell.length_b   1.000
_cell.length_c   1.000
_cell.angle_alpha   90.00
_cell.angle_beta   90.00
_cell.angle_gamma   90.00
#
_symmetry.space_group_name_H-M   'P 1'
#
loop_
_entity.id
_entity.type
_entity.pdbx_description
1 polymer ?
#
loop_
_entity_poly.entity_id
_entity_poly.type
_entity_poly.pdbx_seq_one_letter_code
_entity_poly.pdbx_strand_id
1 'polypeptide(L)' 'MDQLTSLTKFRNPFGNQEIELQEARYEAGGTPMLRLRIRERGARFTIFDVDPTTAKYWAEEMLKWATPLAADPPLPPAED' A
#
# COMPACT_ATOMS: atom_id res chain seq x y z
N MET A 1 -2.29 -9.49 22.11
CA MET A 1 -1.60 -9.81 20.84
C MET A 1 -1.69 -8.60 19.93
N ASP A 2 -0.63 -8.30 19.19
CA ASP A 2 -0.71 -7.30 18.12
C ASP A 2 -1.68 -7.77 17.02
N GLN A 3 -2.46 -6.84 16.48
CA GLN A 3 -3.46 -7.12 15.46
C GLN A 3 -2.99 -6.60 14.11
N LEU A 4 -3.02 -7.47 13.09
CA LEU A 4 -2.80 -7.10 11.69
C LEU A 4 -4.12 -7.19 10.94
N THR A 5 -4.57 -6.05 10.39
CA THR A 5 -5.77 -5.98 9.55
C THR A 5 -5.36 -5.71 8.10
N SER A 6 -5.67 -6.63 7.18
CA SER A 6 -5.43 -6.41 5.75
C SER A 6 -6.32 -5.28 5.22
N LEU A 7 -5.72 -4.29 4.56
CA LEU A 7 -6.41 -3.15 3.96
C LEU A 7 -6.63 -3.35 2.47
N THR A 8 -5.58 -3.73 1.73
CA THR A 8 -5.68 -4.00 0.28
C THR A 8 -4.52 -4.88 -0.21
N LYS A 9 -4.75 -5.54 -1.35
CA LYS A 9 -3.77 -6.37 -2.05
C LYS A 9 -3.77 -6.02 -3.53
N PHE A 10 -2.60 -5.80 -4.08
CA PHE A 10 -2.43 -5.51 -5.51
C PHE A 10 -1.07 -6.00 -6.00
N ARG A 11 -0.87 -5.96 -7.32
CA ARG A 11 0.35 -6.43 -7.97
C ARG A 11 1.07 -5.27 -8.63
N ASN A 12 2.36 -5.14 -8.36
CA ASN A 12 3.23 -4.30 -9.19
C ASN A 12 3.63 -5.12 -10.43
N PRO A 13 3.26 -4.70 -11.65
CA PRO A 13 3.58 -5.45 -12.87
C PRO A 13 5.09 -5.52 -13.11
N PHE A 14 5.84 -4.50 -12.69
CA PHE A 14 7.29 -4.50 -12.73
C PHE A 14 7.85 -5.38 -11.61
N GLY A 15 8.55 -6.46 -11.98
CA GLY A 15 9.17 -7.37 -11.01
C GLY A 15 8.24 -8.44 -10.43
N ASN A 16 6.98 -8.51 -10.85
CA ASN A 16 6.00 -9.50 -10.38
C ASN A 16 5.90 -9.55 -8.84
N GLN A 17 5.82 -8.38 -8.22
CA GLN A 17 5.71 -8.25 -6.76
C GLN A 17 4.24 -8.23 -6.36
N GLU A 18 3.86 -9.05 -5.37
CA GLU A 18 2.56 -8.94 -4.69
C GLU A 18 2.72 -8.02 -3.49
N ILE A 19 1.90 -6.98 -3.43
CA ILE A 19 1.94 -5.97 -2.38
C ILE A 19 0.66 -6.07 -1.57
N GLU A 20 0.81 -6.14 -0.25
CA GLU A 20 -0.27 -6.11 0.72
C GLU A 20 -0.04 -4.93 1.67
N LEU A 21 -1.06 -4.08 1.82
CA LEU A 21 -1.09 -3.05 2.85
C LEU A 21 -1.90 -3.58 4.05
N GLN A 22 -1.37 -3.41 5.25
CA GLN A 22 -2.00 -3.83 6.49
C GLN A 22 -1.95 -2.70 7.52
N GLU A 23 -2.97 -2.59 8.37
CA GLU A 23 -2.88 -1.82 9.61
C GLU A 23 -2.31 -2.72 10.71
N ALA A 24 -1.24 -2.29 11.37
CA ALA A 24 -0.67 -2.93 12.55
C ALA A 24 -1.03 -2.13 13.80
N ARG A 25 -1.75 -2.76 14.74
CA ARG A 25 -2.10 -2.20 16.04
C ARG A 25 -1.41 -2.99 17.15
N TYR A 26 -0.65 -2.28 17.98
CA TYR A 26 0.12 -2.89 19.06
C TYR A 26 -0.66 -2.90 20.37
N GLU A 27 -0.64 -4.03 21.07
CA GLU A 27 -1.42 -4.21 22.32
C GLU A 27 -1.00 -3.23 23.42
N ALA A 28 0.29 -2.88 23.47
CA ALA A 28 0.84 -1.94 24.45
C ALA A 28 0.44 -0.47 24.23
N GLY A 29 -0.44 -0.18 23.26
CA GLY A 29 -0.97 1.17 23.01
C GLY A 29 -0.03 2.06 22.20
N GLY A 30 0.80 1.48 21.33
CA GLY A 30 1.69 2.22 20.43
C GLY A 30 0.95 2.87 19.25
N THR A 31 1.65 3.75 18.53
CA THR A 31 1.16 4.34 17.28
C THR A 31 0.79 3.24 16.29
N PRO A 32 -0.44 3.24 15.72
CA PRO A 32 -0.79 2.30 14.67
C PRO A 32 0.08 2.56 13.44
N MET A 33 0.59 1.49 12.82
CA MET A 33 1.49 1.60 11.68
C MET A 33 0.80 1.05 10.43
N LEU A 34 1.08 1.67 9.28
CA LEU A 34 0.79 1.05 7.99
C LEU A 34 1.95 0.13 7.65
N ARG A 35 1.68 -1.17 7.61
CA ARG A 35 2.63 -2.20 7.20
C ARG A 35 2.48 -2.48 5.71
N LEU A 36 3.58 -2.34 4.99
CA LEU A 36 3.75 -2.81 3.63
C LEU A 36 4.40 -4.18 3.66
N ARG A 37 3.76 -5.14 3.01
CA ARG A 37 4.31 -6.48 2.81
C ARG A 37 4.42 -6.76 1.32
N ILE A 38 5.64 -6.85 0.84
CA ILE A 38 5.96 -7.06 -0.57
C ILE A 38 6.53 -8.47 -0.70
N ARG A 39 5.81 -9.36 -1.37
CA ARG A 39 6.32 -10.68 -1.76
C ARG A 39 6.98 -10.56 -3.12
N GLU A 40 8.26 -10.92 -3.17
CA GLU A 40 9.02 -10.98 -4.41
C GLU A 40 9.06 -12.41 -4.98
N ARG A 41 9.88 -12.62 -6.00
CA ARG A 41 10.08 -13.96 -6.57
C ARG A 41 10.63 -14.93 -5.52
N GLY A 42 9.94 -16.06 -5.36
CA GLY A 42 10.30 -17.11 -4.41
C GLY A 42 9.84 -16.79 -2.99
N ALA A 43 10.72 -17.01 -2.01
CA ALA A 43 10.42 -16.88 -0.58
C ALA A 43 10.92 -15.55 0.04
N ARG A 44 11.21 -14.54 -0.78
CA ARG A 44 11.69 -13.23 -0.31
C ARG A 44 10.51 -12.32 -0.01
N PHE A 45 10.56 -11.68 1.16
CA PHE A 45 9.58 -10.71 1.61
C PHE A 45 10.30 -9.46 2.09
N THR A 46 9.80 -8.30 1.67
CA THR A 46 10.14 -7.01 2.26
C THR A 46 8.97 -6.58 3.12
N ILE A 47 9.24 -6.29 4.40
CA ILE A 47 8.26 -5.73 5.32
C ILE A 47 8.78 -4.35 5.74
N PHE A 48 7.91 -3.35 5.62
CA PHE A 48 8.24 -1.97 5.94
C PHE A 48 7.05 -1.32 6.63
N ASP A 49 7.27 -0.70 7.78
CA ASP A 49 6.22 -0.05 8.56
C ASP A 49 6.43 1.47 8.51
N VAL A 50 5.35 2.21 8.28
CA VAL A 50 5.35 3.68 8.30
C VAL A 50 4.25 4.18 9.23
N ASP A 51 4.57 5.22 9.99
CA ASP A 51 3.60 5.89 10.87
C ASP A 51 2.60 6.71 10.04
N PRO A 52 1.45 7.12 10.62
CA PRO A 52 0.41 7.82 9.88
C PRO A 52 0.84 9.15 9.26
N THR A 53 1.78 9.88 9.90
CA THR A 53 2.27 11.17 9.40
C THR A 53 3.13 10.95 8.16
N THR A 54 4.08 10.02 8.24
CA THR A 54 4.94 9.65 7.12
C THR A 54 4.13 9.04 5.97
N ALA A 55 3.15 8.18 6.27
CA ALA A 55 2.28 7.57 5.28
C ALA A 55 1.47 8.62 4.49
N LYS A 56 0.92 9.62 5.19
CA LYS A 56 0.19 10.72 4.54
C LYS A 56 1.10 11.50 3.61
N TYR A 57 2.27 11.90 4.07
CA TYR A 57 3.25 12.62 3.24
C TYR A 57 3.64 11.80 2.00
N TRP A 58 3.92 10.51 2.18
CA TRP A 58 4.27 9.64 1.06
C TRP A 58 3.14 9.51 0.04
N ALA A 59 1.89 9.36 0.49
CA ALA A 59 0.73 9.31 -0.39
C ALA A 59 0.58 10.59 -1.23
N GLU A 60 0.76 11.76 -0.60
CA GLU A 60 0.71 13.05 -1.29
C GLU A 60 1.82 13.19 -2.34
N GLU A 61 3.06 12.80 -2.03
CA GLU A 61 4.17 12.84 -2.98
C GLU A 61 4.00 11.84 -4.14
N MET A 62 3.52 10.62 -3.86
CA MET A 62 3.20 9.64 -4.90
C MET A 62 2.11 10.14 -5.84
N LEU A 63 1.05 10.77 -5.31
CA LEU A 63 -0.02 11.36 -6.11
C LEU A 63 0.52 12.49 -6.98
N LYS A 64 1.27 13.44 -6.41
CA LYS A 64 1.88 14.55 -7.17
C LYS A 64 2.70 14.05 -8.37
N TRP A 65 3.47 12.98 -8.18
CA TRP A 65 4.25 12.37 -9.25
C TRP A 65 3.39 11.61 -10.27
N ALA A 66 2.40 10.83 -9.82
CA ALA A 66 1.61 9.97 -10.68
C ALA A 66 0.56 10.73 -11.51
N THR A 67 -0.08 11.75 -10.95
CA THR A 67 -1.18 12.49 -11.61
C THR A 67 -0.86 12.95 -13.04
N PRO A 68 0.29 13.57 -13.35
CA PRO A 68 0.58 13.98 -14.73
C PRO A 68 0.99 12.83 -15.67
N LEU A 69 1.25 11.62 -15.16
CA LEU A 69 1.81 10.49 -15.92
C LEU A 69 0.83 9.32 -16.10
N ALA A 70 -0.05 9.11 -15.13
CA ALA A 70 -1.07 8.09 -15.19
C ALA A 70 -2.13 8.55 -16.19
N ALA A 71 -2.40 7.73 -17.20
CA ALA A 71 -3.64 7.89 -17.96
C ALA A 71 -4.80 7.71 -16.98
N ASP A 72 -5.81 8.59 -17.05
CA ASP A 72 -7.06 8.35 -16.34
C ASP A 72 -7.57 6.96 -16.72
N PRO A 73 -8.05 6.16 -15.75
CA PRO A 73 -8.74 4.93 -16.11
C PRO A 73 -9.85 5.29 -17.10
N PRO A 74 -10.01 4.53 -18.21
CA PRO A 74 -11.07 4.82 -19.16
C PRO A 74 -12.39 4.90 -18.39
N LEU A 75 -13.15 5.98 -18.64
CA LEU A 75 -14.50 6.13 -18.09
C LEU A 75 -15.25 4.82 -18.31
N PRO A 76 -15.95 4.27 -17.30
CA PRO A 76 -16.84 3.15 -17.54
C PRO A 76 -17.81 3.55 -18.67
N PRO A 77 -18.17 2.60 -19.57
CA PRO A 77 -19.10 2.91 -20.64
C PRO A 77 -20.36 3.53 -20.04
N ALA A 78 -20.86 4.61 -20.65
CA ALA A 78 -22.14 5.17 -20.26
C ALA A 78 -23.19 4.06 -20.35
N GLU A 79 -23.89 3.81 -19.25
CA GLU A 79 -25.07 2.94 -19.28
C GLU A 79 -26.15 3.64 -20.12
N ASP A 80 -26.53 3.02 -21.24
CA ASP A 80 -27.68 3.41 -22.08
C ASP A 80 -29.03 3.08 -21.41
#